data_AF-A0AAF0LVK5-F1
#
_entry.id   AF-A0AAF0LVK5-F1
#
_cell.length_a   1.000
_cell.length_b   1.000
_cell.length_c   1.000
_cell.angle_alpha   90.00
_cell.angle_beta   90.00
_cell.angle_gamma   90.00
#
_symmetry.space_group_name_H-M   'P 1'
#
loop_
_entity.id
_entity.type
_entity.pdbx_description
1 polymer ?
#
loop_
_entity_poly.entity_id
_entity_poly.type
_entity_poly.pdbx_seq_one_letter_code
_entity_poly.pdbx_strand_id
1 'polypeptide(L)'
;MRGHTERIVAHSSDRVAWLRARAMGITATDVARLASLRAVDAVVTDKRYGSRFSGNSYTEHGKEREPVIAAWVAATHGIQPSAHLFHAAANRAHLATPDGVGVDGASRVVLAEIKTTGKAWRSIPRHYLRQIWWQQYVLGADRTLFVWERHDAFVPVADEPECRWVDRDDDQIHGLIQLADLVLDRLRAVRS
;
A
#
# COMPACT_ATOMS: atom_id res chain seq x y z
N MET A 1 -19.32 12.58 9.19
CA MET A 1 -18.20 11.61 9.18
C MET A 1 -17.02 12.31 8.52
N ARG A 2 -15.88 12.48 9.21
CA ARG A 2 -14.71 13.15 8.62
C ARG A 2 -14.16 12.30 7.47
N GLY A 3 -13.95 12.92 6.30
CA GLY A 3 -13.46 12.23 5.10
C GLY A 3 -12.03 11.73 5.26
N HIS A 4 -11.58 10.81 4.41
CA HIS A 4 -10.19 10.32 4.43
C HIS A 4 -9.17 11.43 4.17
N THR A 5 -9.55 12.51 3.47
CA THR A 5 -8.72 13.68 3.18
C THR A 5 -8.30 14.45 4.44
N GLU A 6 -9.11 14.46 5.49
CA GLU A 6 -8.74 15.04 6.79
C GLU A 6 -7.68 14.23 7.54
N ARG A 7 -7.37 13.02 7.06
CA ARG A 7 -6.38 12.10 7.64
C ARG A 7 -5.07 12.04 6.86
N ILE A 8 -4.85 12.98 5.93
CA ILE A 8 -3.58 13.14 5.23
C ILE A 8 -2.51 13.62 6.22
N VAL A 9 -1.40 12.91 6.29
CA VAL A 9 -0.26 13.18 7.18
C VAL A 9 0.91 13.82 6.43
N ALA A 10 1.13 13.40 5.19
CA ALA A 10 2.22 13.88 4.35
C ALA A 10 1.90 13.64 2.86
N HIS A 11 2.70 14.25 1.99
CA HIS A 11 2.67 14.00 0.54
C HIS A 11 4.08 13.63 0.06
N SER A 12 4.19 12.73 -0.91
CA SER A 12 5.49 12.19 -1.35
C SER A 12 6.44 13.23 -1.96
N SER A 13 5.89 14.37 -2.45
CA SER A 13 6.69 15.48 -2.96
C SER A 13 7.56 16.13 -1.88
N ASP A 14 7.15 16.10 -0.60
CA ASP A 14 8.04 16.36 0.53
C ASP A 14 8.63 15.04 1.02
N ARG A 15 9.69 14.60 0.33
CA ARG A 15 10.35 13.33 0.59
C ARG A 15 10.76 13.16 2.06
N VAL A 16 11.25 14.23 2.70
CA VAL A 16 11.77 14.17 4.07
C VAL A 16 10.64 14.03 5.06
N ALA A 17 9.60 14.87 4.97
CA ALA A 17 8.44 14.77 5.84
C ALA A 17 7.71 13.43 5.65
N TRP A 18 7.57 12.97 4.40
CA TRP A 18 6.93 11.70 4.08
C TRP A 18 7.68 10.50 4.65
N LEU A 19 9.01 10.45 4.51
CA LEU A 19 9.82 9.37 5.11
C LEU A 19 9.76 9.40 6.65
N ARG A 20 9.83 10.58 7.27
CA ARG A 20 9.70 10.73 8.72
C ARG A 20 8.34 10.24 9.21
N ALA A 21 7.25 10.64 8.57
CA ALA A 21 5.90 10.21 8.94
C ALA A 21 5.74 8.69 8.83
N ARG A 22 6.25 8.08 7.75
CA ARG A 22 6.24 6.61 7.56
C ARG A 22 7.07 5.85 8.57
N ALA A 23 8.18 6.42 9.04
CA ALA A 23 9.03 5.80 10.06
C ALA A 23 8.32 5.73 11.43
N MET A 24 7.36 6.62 11.69
CA MET A 24 6.65 6.73 12.97
C MET A 24 5.43 5.81 13.09
N GLY A 25 5.07 5.06 12.04
CA GLY A 25 3.91 4.17 12.03
C GLY A 25 4.12 2.90 11.21
N ILE A 26 3.08 2.07 11.11
CA ILE A 26 3.04 0.85 10.32
C ILE A 26 2.41 1.14 8.96
N THR A 27 3.14 0.86 7.89
CA THR A 27 2.72 1.12 6.51
C THR A 27 2.21 -0.15 5.83
N ALA A 28 1.46 -0.01 4.75
CA ALA A 28 1.01 -1.15 3.93
C ALA A 28 2.18 -2.06 3.49
N THR A 29 3.35 -1.48 3.19
CA THR A 29 4.57 -2.23 2.86
C THR A 29 5.17 -3.02 4.02
N ASP A 30 4.98 -2.55 5.26
CA ASP A 30 5.33 -3.33 6.45
C ASP A 30 4.38 -4.51 6.61
N VAL A 31 3.07 -4.23 6.50
CA VAL A 31 1.99 -5.23 6.65
C VAL A 31 2.03 -6.32 5.58
N ALA A 32 2.48 -6.00 4.37
CA ALA A 32 2.70 -6.98 3.30
C ALA A 32 3.59 -8.17 3.75
N ARG A 33 4.48 -7.93 4.71
CA ARG A 33 5.43 -8.92 5.27
C ARG A 33 4.89 -9.66 6.48
N LEU A 34 3.85 -9.16 7.16
CA LEU A 34 3.31 -9.71 8.41
C LEU A 34 2.53 -11.00 8.16
N ALA A 35 3.28 -12.10 8.02
CA ALA A 35 2.75 -13.44 7.79
C ALA A 35 2.86 -14.37 9.02
N SER A 36 3.61 -13.95 10.05
CA SER A 36 3.92 -14.75 11.25
C SER A 36 4.54 -13.88 12.34
N LEU A 37 4.68 -14.42 13.56
CA LEU A 37 5.39 -13.76 14.65
C LEU A 37 6.87 -13.49 14.33
N ARG A 38 7.53 -14.38 13.58
CA ARG A 38 8.91 -14.13 13.12
C ARG A 38 8.98 -12.92 12.18
N ALA A 39 7.95 -12.72 11.36
CA ALA A 39 7.89 -11.56 10.49
C ALA A 39 7.67 -10.25 11.27
N VAL A 40 6.93 -10.30 12.38
CA VAL A 40 6.79 -9.17 13.32
C VAL A 40 8.18 -8.75 13.82
N ASP A 41 9.02 -9.68 14.29
CA ASP A 41 10.38 -9.37 14.75
C ASP A 41 11.26 -8.73 13.68
N ALA A 42 11.14 -9.21 12.43
CA ALA A 42 11.86 -8.62 11.30
C ALA A 42 11.41 -7.18 11.02
N VAL A 43 10.10 -6.91 11.05
CA VAL A 43 9.55 -5.56 10.85
C VAL A 43 9.94 -4.63 12.02
N VAL A 44 9.88 -5.10 13.27
CA VAL A 44 10.36 -4.34 14.45
C VAL A 44 11.83 -3.94 14.28
N THR A 45 12.67 -4.89 13.85
CA THR A 45 14.10 -4.67 13.59
C THR A 45 14.30 -3.58 12.52
N ASP A 46 13.62 -3.69 11.37
CA ASP A 46 13.74 -2.71 10.29
C ASP A 46 13.22 -1.33 10.70
N LYS A 47 12.16 -1.25 11.51
CA LYS A 47 11.64 0.01 12.06
C LYS A 47 12.62 0.67 13.04
N ARG A 48 13.39 -0.12 13.79
CA ARG A 48 14.34 0.37 14.78
C ARG A 48 15.64 0.86 14.15
N TYR A 49 16.18 0.09 13.22
CA TYR A 49 17.54 0.32 12.70
C TYR A 49 17.55 0.86 11.26
N GLY A 50 16.38 1.01 10.64
CA GLY A 50 16.24 1.31 9.23
C GLY A 50 16.26 0.06 8.36
N SER A 51 15.61 0.13 7.21
CA SER A 51 15.66 -0.93 6.20
C SER A 51 17.00 -0.89 5.47
N ARG A 52 17.56 -2.07 5.18
CA ARG A 52 18.76 -2.22 4.34
C ARG A 52 18.46 -2.08 2.84
N PHE A 53 17.20 -1.95 2.45
CA PHE A 53 16.81 -1.84 1.05
C PHE A 53 16.90 -0.38 0.57
N SER A 54 17.77 -0.12 -0.42
CA SER A 54 17.99 1.20 -1.02
C SER A 54 17.38 1.35 -2.42
N GLY A 55 16.75 0.32 -2.98
CA GLY A 55 16.26 0.28 -4.36
C GLY A 55 17.04 -0.68 -5.25
N ASN A 56 16.48 -1.02 -6.40
CA ASN A 56 17.10 -1.77 -7.48
C ASN A 56 16.48 -1.37 -8.83
N SER A 57 16.97 -1.93 -9.94
CA SER A 57 16.43 -1.64 -11.29
C SER A 57 14.93 -1.92 -11.42
N TYR A 58 14.40 -2.93 -10.72
CA TYR A 58 12.97 -3.23 -10.73
C TYR A 58 12.15 -2.14 -10.04
N THR A 59 12.65 -1.57 -8.93
CA THR A 59 11.95 -0.46 -8.28
C THR A 59 12.05 0.84 -9.05
N GLU A 60 13.14 1.09 -9.77
CA GLU A 60 13.22 2.26 -10.65
C GLU A 60 12.28 2.12 -11.83
N HIS A 61 12.26 0.96 -12.50
CA HIS A 61 11.31 0.67 -13.56
C HIS A 61 9.85 0.83 -13.10
N GLY A 62 9.52 0.33 -11.89
CA GLY A 62 8.21 0.53 -11.27
C GLY A 62 7.84 2.02 -11.15
N LYS A 63 8.76 2.86 -10.64
CA LYS A 63 8.52 4.32 -10.52
C LYS A 63 8.35 5.01 -11.87
N GLU A 64 9.08 4.58 -12.89
CA GLU A 64 8.95 5.12 -14.25
C GLU A 64 7.60 4.78 -14.88
N ARG A 65 7.10 3.55 -14.64
CA ARG A 65 5.83 3.07 -15.21
C ARG A 65 4.60 3.50 -14.43
N GLU A 66 4.71 3.70 -13.12
CA GLU A 66 3.57 4.02 -12.25
C GLU A 66 2.72 5.20 -12.76
N PRO A 67 3.27 6.36 -13.18
CA PRO A 67 2.45 7.45 -13.70
C PRO A 67 1.68 7.10 -14.98
N VAL A 68 2.26 6.26 -15.85
CA VAL A 68 1.63 5.83 -17.10
C VAL A 68 0.45 4.90 -16.82
N ILE A 69 0.66 3.93 -15.93
CA ILE A 69 -0.39 3.01 -15.51
C ILE A 69 -1.49 3.76 -14.73
N ALA A 70 -1.12 4.69 -13.86
CA ALA A 70 -2.07 5.51 -13.11
C ALA A 70 -2.93 6.38 -14.01
N ALA A 71 -2.37 6.93 -15.10
CA ALA A 71 -3.14 7.65 -16.11
C ALA A 71 -4.17 6.74 -16.82
N TRP A 72 -3.78 5.51 -17.16
CA TRP A 72 -4.71 4.51 -17.70
C TRP A 72 -5.83 4.19 -16.70
N VAL A 73 -5.49 3.99 -15.43
CA VAL A 73 -6.47 3.74 -14.34
C VAL A 73 -7.44 4.90 -14.19
N ALA A 74 -6.96 6.14 -14.24
CA ALA A 74 -7.82 7.32 -14.16
C ALA A 74 -8.78 7.41 -15.35
N ALA A 75 -8.30 7.13 -16.56
CA ALA A 75 -9.10 7.20 -17.78
C ALA A 75 -10.16 6.09 -17.88
N THR A 76 -9.84 4.87 -17.42
CA THR A 76 -10.70 3.69 -17.60
C THR A 76 -11.59 3.38 -16.38
N HIS A 77 -11.17 3.79 -15.19
CA HIS A 77 -11.86 3.46 -13.93
C HIS A 77 -12.19 4.69 -13.07
N GLY A 78 -11.76 5.90 -13.46
CA GLY A 78 -12.06 7.14 -12.74
C GLY A 78 -11.31 7.30 -11.41
N ILE A 79 -10.41 6.38 -11.06
CA ILE A 79 -9.62 6.42 -9.82
C ILE A 79 -8.42 7.35 -10.04
N GLN A 80 -8.35 8.44 -9.28
CA GLN A 80 -7.31 9.44 -9.49
C GLN A 80 -5.99 9.02 -8.85
N PRO A 81 -4.82 9.32 -9.47
CA PRO A 81 -3.53 9.05 -8.87
C PRO A 81 -3.39 9.72 -7.51
N SER A 82 -2.76 9.04 -6.55
CA SER A 82 -2.55 9.56 -5.20
C SER A 82 -1.12 9.35 -4.76
N ALA A 83 -0.54 10.38 -4.15
CA ALA A 83 0.75 10.28 -3.47
C ALA A 83 0.69 10.75 -2.01
N HIS A 84 -0.52 10.77 -1.45
CA HIS A 84 -0.77 11.14 -0.06
C HIS A 84 -0.55 9.96 0.89
N LEU A 85 0.07 10.24 2.03
CA LEU A 85 0.13 9.33 3.17
C LEU A 85 -1.05 9.60 4.09
N PHE A 86 -1.89 8.59 4.29
CA PHE A 86 -3.05 8.65 5.15
C PHE A 86 -2.80 7.90 6.45
N HIS A 87 -3.48 8.30 7.52
CA HIS A 87 -3.63 7.47 8.72
C HIS A 87 -5.04 6.87 8.84
N ALA A 88 -5.15 5.73 9.54
CA ALA A 88 -6.42 5.06 9.78
C ALA A 88 -7.30 5.89 10.70
N ALA A 89 -8.62 5.71 10.59
CA ALA A 89 -9.58 6.35 11.49
C ALA A 89 -9.38 5.92 12.95
N ALA A 90 -9.12 4.63 13.17
CA ALA A 90 -9.02 4.03 14.50
C ALA A 90 -7.63 4.19 15.14
N ASN A 91 -6.56 4.32 14.36
CA ASN A 91 -5.20 4.41 14.88
C ASN A 91 -4.31 5.28 13.98
N ARG A 92 -3.79 6.39 14.52
CA ARG A 92 -2.95 7.35 13.78
C ARG A 92 -1.58 6.77 13.38
N ALA A 93 -1.14 5.69 14.02
CA ALA A 93 0.09 4.99 13.68
C ALA A 93 -0.11 3.97 12.54
N HIS A 94 -1.35 3.72 12.09
CA HIS A 94 -1.63 2.85 10.94
C HIS A 94 -1.72 3.68 9.68
N LEU A 95 -0.80 3.45 8.74
CA LEU A 95 -0.52 4.33 7.63
C LEU A 95 -0.65 3.62 6.28
N ALA A 96 -1.08 4.35 5.26
CA ALA A 96 -1.14 3.85 3.89
C ALA A 96 -0.91 4.96 2.87
N THR A 97 -0.30 4.58 1.74
CA THR A 97 -0.23 5.39 0.53
C THR A 97 -0.76 4.48 -0.58
N PRO A 98 -2.05 4.59 -0.94
CA PRO A 98 -2.57 3.93 -2.13
C PRO A 98 -2.13 4.70 -3.39
N ASP A 99 -1.89 3.97 -4.47
CA ASP A 99 -1.43 4.55 -5.75
C ASP A 99 -2.55 5.34 -6.45
N GLY A 100 -3.81 5.03 -6.12
CA GLY A 100 -4.96 5.83 -6.53
C GLY A 100 -6.11 5.81 -5.51
N VAL A 101 -6.90 6.89 -5.53
CA VAL A 101 -8.11 7.07 -4.71
C VAL A 101 -9.23 7.61 -5.58
N GLY A 102 -10.42 7.02 -5.45
CA GLY A 102 -11.62 7.45 -6.16
C GLY A 102 -12.88 7.17 -5.35
N VAL A 103 -14.02 7.47 -5.96
CA VAL A 103 -15.34 7.13 -5.45
C VAL A 103 -16.13 6.40 -6.54
N ASP A 104 -16.84 5.34 -6.18
CA ASP A 104 -17.71 4.62 -7.11
C ASP A 104 -19.09 5.31 -7.26
N GLY A 105 -19.95 4.77 -8.12
CA GLY A 105 -21.29 5.32 -8.36
C GLY A 105 -22.23 5.27 -7.14
N ALA A 106 -21.85 4.58 -6.07
CA ALA A 106 -22.56 4.55 -4.79
C ALA A 106 -21.90 5.46 -3.73
N SER A 107 -20.99 6.35 -4.15
CA SER A 107 -20.24 7.26 -3.26
C SER A 107 -19.34 6.56 -2.26
N ARG A 108 -18.88 5.33 -2.56
CA ARG A 108 -17.99 4.55 -1.69
C ARG A 108 -16.56 4.73 -2.15
N VAL A 109 -15.63 4.80 -1.19
CA VAL A 109 -14.21 4.94 -1.49
C VAL A 109 -13.70 3.67 -2.18
N VAL A 110 -13.04 3.84 -3.31
CA VAL A 110 -12.32 2.77 -4.02
C VAL A 110 -10.87 3.19 -4.21
N LEU A 111 -9.97 2.21 -4.23
CA LEU A 111 -8.52 2.46 -4.34
C LEU A 111 -7.96 1.82 -5.60
N ALA A 112 -6.74 2.20 -5.97
CA ALA A 112 -5.90 1.45 -6.90
C ALA A 112 -4.55 1.10 -6.25
N GLU A 113 -4.01 -0.05 -6.63
CA GLU A 113 -2.67 -0.52 -6.28
C GLU A 113 -2.00 -1.05 -7.55
N ILE A 114 -0.87 -0.45 -7.92
CA ILE A 114 -0.17 -0.63 -9.19
C ILE A 114 1.12 -1.42 -8.97
N LYS A 115 1.40 -2.37 -9.86
CA LYS A 115 2.66 -3.12 -9.90
C LYS A 115 3.19 -3.27 -11.32
N THR A 116 4.51 -3.40 -11.42
CA THR A 116 5.15 -3.95 -12.62
C THR A 116 5.70 -5.34 -12.26
N THR A 117 5.69 -6.26 -13.22
CA THR A 117 6.14 -7.64 -12.97
C THR A 117 6.70 -8.31 -14.21
N GLY A 118 7.84 -8.99 -14.05
CA GLY A 118 8.36 -9.92 -15.06
C GLY A 118 7.68 -11.29 -15.05
N LYS A 119 6.76 -11.53 -14.11
CA LYS A 119 6.11 -12.84 -13.89
C LYS A 119 4.64 -12.79 -14.25
N ALA A 120 4.17 -13.84 -14.92
CA ALA A 120 2.74 -14.12 -15.02
C ALA A 120 2.22 -14.65 -13.68
N TRP A 121 1.03 -14.20 -13.28
CA TRP A 121 0.36 -14.67 -12.06
C TRP A 121 -0.95 -15.37 -12.39
N ARG A 122 -1.13 -16.59 -11.86
CA ARG A 122 -2.44 -17.26 -11.89
C ARG A 122 -3.41 -16.62 -10.87
N SER A 123 -2.87 -16.16 -9.75
CA SER A 123 -3.57 -15.49 -8.65
C SER A 123 -2.70 -14.37 -8.06
N ILE A 124 -3.33 -13.36 -7.45
CA ILE A 124 -2.62 -12.26 -6.80
C ILE A 124 -1.77 -12.80 -5.64
N PRO A 125 -0.45 -12.53 -5.60
CA PRO A 125 0.41 -12.93 -4.49
C PRO A 125 -0.12 -12.46 -3.12
N ARG A 126 -0.09 -13.33 -2.12
CA ARG A 126 -0.67 -13.05 -0.78
C ARG A 126 -0.12 -11.80 -0.10
N HIS A 127 1.13 -11.40 -0.35
CA HIS A 127 1.68 -10.20 0.24
C HIS A 127 1.08 -8.91 -0.34
N TYR A 128 0.69 -8.91 -1.62
CA TYR A 128 -0.08 -7.80 -2.20
C TYR A 128 -1.50 -7.77 -1.67
N LEU A 129 -2.15 -8.93 -1.47
CA LEU A 129 -3.46 -8.97 -0.81
C LEU A 129 -3.42 -8.33 0.58
N ARG A 130 -2.38 -8.64 1.39
CA ARG A 130 -2.19 -7.99 2.70
C ARG A 130 -2.00 -6.47 2.60
N GLN A 131 -1.23 -6.02 1.62
CA GLN A 131 -1.03 -4.59 1.36
C GLN A 131 -2.35 -3.90 1.01
N ILE A 132 -3.13 -4.51 0.12
CA ILE A 132 -4.43 -4.01 -0.36
C ILE A 132 -5.45 -3.94 0.78
N TRP A 133 -5.64 -5.03 1.52
CA TRP A 133 -6.58 -5.07 2.66
C TRP A 133 -6.19 -4.05 3.74
N TRP A 134 -4.89 -3.84 3.98
CA TRP A 134 -4.42 -2.79 4.86
C TRP A 134 -4.79 -1.39 4.38
N GLN A 135 -4.60 -1.08 3.10
CA GLN A 135 -4.98 0.22 2.52
C GLN A 135 -6.49 0.45 2.60
N GLN A 136 -7.30 -0.58 2.32
CA GLN A 136 -8.75 -0.55 2.47
C GLN A 136 -9.17 -0.26 3.91
N TYR A 137 -8.52 -0.89 4.89
CA TYR A 137 -8.71 -0.56 6.30
C TYR A 137 -8.37 0.91 6.62
N VAL A 138 -7.20 1.39 6.19
CA VAL A 138 -6.75 2.76 6.52
C VAL A 138 -7.68 3.83 5.95
N LEU A 139 -8.14 3.65 4.69
CA LEU A 139 -9.00 4.63 4.03
C LEU A 139 -10.50 4.38 4.25
N GLY A 140 -10.90 3.19 4.71
CA GLY A 140 -12.30 2.79 4.79
C GLY A 140 -12.88 2.50 3.40
N ALA A 141 -12.10 1.84 2.54
CA ALA A 141 -12.49 1.47 1.18
C ALA A 141 -13.12 0.06 1.15
N ASP A 142 -14.07 -0.13 0.24
CA ASP A 142 -14.78 -1.40 0.06
C ASP A 142 -14.03 -2.36 -0.86
N ARG A 143 -13.22 -1.80 -1.79
CA ARG A 143 -12.44 -2.58 -2.75
C ARG A 143 -11.29 -1.77 -3.32
N THR A 144 -10.32 -2.48 -3.88
CA THR A 144 -9.15 -1.93 -4.56
C THR A 144 -9.02 -2.56 -5.93
N LEU A 145 -8.79 -1.75 -6.95
CA LEU A 145 -8.38 -2.22 -8.27
C LEU A 145 -6.88 -2.53 -8.22
N PHE A 146 -6.54 -3.81 -8.22
CA PHE A 146 -5.16 -4.24 -8.35
C PHE A 146 -4.79 -4.29 -9.83
N VAL A 147 -3.81 -3.50 -10.23
CA VAL A 147 -3.39 -3.33 -11.62
C VAL A 147 -1.93 -3.74 -11.73
N TRP A 148 -1.59 -4.55 -12.72
CA TRP A 148 -0.21 -4.89 -12.99
C TRP A 148 0.13 -4.86 -14.47
N GLU A 149 1.29 -4.28 -14.76
CA GLU A 149 1.89 -4.31 -16.09
C GLU A 149 2.93 -5.43 -16.14
N ARG A 150 2.77 -6.33 -17.12
CA ARG A 150 3.77 -7.34 -17.40
C ARG A 150 4.86 -6.78 -18.31
N HIS A 151 6.11 -7.11 -18.00
CA HIS A 151 7.25 -6.72 -18.83
C HIS A 151 8.20 -7.90 -19.11
N ASP A 152 8.91 -7.85 -20.22
CA ASP A 152 10.09 -8.67 -20.50
C ASP A 152 11.30 -7.75 -20.64
N ALA A 153 12.36 -8.01 -19.87
CA ALA A 153 13.54 -7.14 -19.79
C ALA A 153 13.21 -5.62 -19.66
N PHE A 154 12.22 -5.29 -18.81
CA PHE A 154 11.71 -3.92 -18.57
C PHE A 154 10.96 -3.26 -19.75
N VAL A 155 10.56 -4.05 -20.75
CA VAL A 155 9.70 -3.62 -21.85
C VAL A 155 8.29 -4.20 -21.65
N PRO A 156 7.22 -3.38 -21.60
CA PRO A 156 5.84 -3.88 -21.51
C PRO A 156 5.53 -4.88 -22.62
N VAL A 157 4.86 -5.99 -22.28
CA VAL A 157 4.53 -7.07 -23.24
C VAL A 157 3.13 -6.94 -23.85
N ALA A 158 2.36 -5.94 -23.41
CA ALA A 158 1.01 -5.65 -23.88
C ALA A 158 0.77 -4.14 -23.85
N ASP A 159 -0.17 -3.66 -24.67
CA ASP A 159 -0.52 -2.24 -24.76
C ASP A 159 -1.23 -1.72 -23.51
N GLU A 160 -1.95 -2.61 -22.80
CA GLU A 160 -2.70 -2.29 -21.59
C GLU A 160 -2.28 -3.20 -20.42
N PRO A 161 -2.31 -2.69 -19.17
CA PRO A 161 -2.06 -3.50 -18.00
C PRO A 161 -3.22 -4.46 -17.72
N GLU A 162 -2.93 -5.54 -17.00
CA GLU A 162 -3.96 -6.42 -16.45
C GLU A 162 -4.51 -5.84 -15.15
N CYS A 163 -5.79 -6.08 -14.84
CA CYS A 163 -6.37 -5.65 -13.57
C CYS A 163 -7.39 -6.64 -12.99
N ARG A 164 -7.55 -6.61 -11.66
CA ARG A 164 -8.60 -7.34 -10.93
C ARG A 164 -9.06 -6.53 -9.72
N TRP A 165 -10.37 -6.54 -9.46
CA TRP A 165 -10.91 -6.04 -8.20
C TRP A 165 -10.58 -7.00 -7.06
N VAL A 166 -10.18 -6.43 -5.93
CA VAL A 166 -10.01 -7.13 -4.66
C VAL A 166 -10.98 -6.52 -3.67
N ASP A 167 -11.95 -7.31 -3.25
CA ASP A 167 -12.93 -6.89 -2.25
C ASP A 167 -12.35 -6.91 -0.84
N ARG A 168 -12.94 -6.09 0.01
CA ARG A 168 -12.64 -6.03 1.44
C ARG A 168 -12.91 -7.36 2.12
N ASP A 169 -11.94 -7.78 2.92
CA ASP A 169 -12.03 -8.97 3.77
C ASP A 169 -11.70 -8.56 5.21
N ASP A 170 -12.75 -8.36 6.03
CA ASP A 170 -12.60 -7.87 7.39
C ASP A 170 -11.90 -8.86 8.32
N ASP A 171 -12.01 -10.17 8.08
CA ASP A 171 -11.32 -11.19 8.87
C ASP A 171 -9.81 -11.13 8.64
N GLN A 172 -9.39 -10.98 7.37
CA GLN A 172 -7.97 -10.77 7.05
C GLN A 172 -7.48 -9.44 7.62
N ILE A 173 -8.27 -8.37 7.53
CA ILE A 173 -7.93 -7.06 8.08
C ILE A 173 -7.72 -7.13 9.59
N HIS A 174 -8.63 -7.79 10.33
CA HIS A 174 -8.49 -7.95 11.78
C HIS A 174 -7.19 -8.63 12.17
N GLY A 175 -6.80 -9.71 11.48
CA GLY A 175 -5.53 -10.39 11.73
C GLY A 175 -4.31 -9.49 11.45
N LEU A 176 -4.36 -8.66 10.40
CA LEU A 176 -3.28 -7.72 10.09
C LEU A 176 -3.16 -6.60 11.13
N ILE A 177 -4.29 -6.09 11.64
CA ILE A 177 -4.31 -5.10 12.73
C ILE A 177 -3.63 -5.67 13.97
N GLN A 178 -3.98 -6.89 14.38
CA GLN A 178 -3.36 -7.55 15.54
C GLN A 178 -1.84 -7.67 15.41
N LEU A 179 -1.36 -8.06 14.22
CA LEU A 179 0.08 -8.16 13.97
C LEU A 179 0.77 -6.78 13.94
N ALA A 180 0.11 -5.77 13.37
CA ALA A 180 0.62 -4.40 13.32
C ALA A 180 0.70 -3.76 14.72
N ASP A 181 -0.32 -3.95 15.55
CA ASP A 181 -0.33 -3.48 16.93
C ASP A 181 0.77 -4.17 17.76
N LEU A 182 1.01 -5.47 17.54
CA LEU A 182 2.13 -6.17 18.16
C LEU A 182 3.50 -5.59 17.78
N VAL A 183 3.68 -5.13 16.53
CA VAL A 183 4.90 -4.41 16.13
C VAL A 183 5.03 -3.12 16.93
N LEU A 184 3.94 -2.33 17.04
CA LEU A 184 3.95 -1.06 17.77
C LEU A 184 4.26 -1.27 19.26
N ASP A 185 3.67 -2.28 19.89
CA ASP A 185 3.90 -2.58 21.30
C ASP A 185 5.34 -3.00 21.58
N ARG A 186 5.94 -3.83 20.72
CA ARG A 186 7.36 -4.19 20.82
C ARG A 186 8.28 -2.98 20.65
N LEU A 187 7.94 -2.05 19.76
CA LEU A 187 8.71 -0.80 19.59
C LEU A 187 8.60 0.12 20.80
N ARG A 188 7.47 0.12 21.52
CA ARG A 188 7.26 0.90 22.75
C ARG A 188 8.00 0.32 23.94
N ALA A 189 7.94 -1.00 24.14
CA ALA A 189 8.55 -1.69 25.28
C ALA A 189 10.09 -1.56 25.34
N VAL A 190 10.74 -1.27 24.23
CA VAL A 190 12.20 -1.08 24.15
C VAL A 190 12.61 0.38 24.41
N ARG A 191 11.65 1.32 24.44
CA ARG A 191 11.87 2.74 24.71
C ARG A 191 11.64 3.13 26.18
N SER A 192 10.95 2.27 26.93
CA SER A 192 10.77 2.34 28.39
C SER A 192 11.94 1.68 29.12
#